data_AF-X1IPD9-F1
#
_entry.id   AF-X1IPD9-F1
#
_cell.length_a   1.000
_cell.length_b   1.000
_cell.length_c   1.000
_cell.angle_alpha   90.00
_cell.angle_beta   90.00
_cell.angle_gamma   90.00
#
_symmetry.space_group_name_H-M   'P 1'
#
loop_
_entity.id
_entity.type
_entity.pdbx_description
1 polymer ?
#
loop_
_entity_poly.entity_id
_entity_poly.type
_entity_poly.pdbx_seq_one_letter_code
_entity_poly.pdbx_strand_id
1 'polypeptide(L)'
;MVSLEVDSLAVNPQKVVDKKYLANRLASKLSHFQLSQPEIIHKLKTDSKFVWIKRQLDPEISASLKQLNLPGVEFRKEKKRYYPQGNLASHLMGAVSIDGYGLSGVELIYDKLCKNLKNKEIDIVLCIDTTLQYIAEKELRNAFNRYRPKKASVVIQNPYTGEILALACLPSFVQNNYNFTEKDLVNPVVNEVFEPGSTFKIITTAAALAEKIYRPKDAIFCENGCYDFTEGLKIRDHEKY
;
A
#
# COMPACT_ATOMS: atom_id res chain seq x y z
N MET A 1 8.54 -9.16 -0.15
CA MET A 1 8.79 -8.44 -1.43
C MET A 1 10.15 -8.87 -1.95
N VAL A 2 10.38 -8.78 -3.27
CA VAL A 2 11.68 -9.13 -3.87
C VAL A 2 12.03 -8.11 -4.96
N SER A 3 13.33 -7.89 -5.19
CA SER A 3 13.81 -7.06 -6.31
C SER A 3 14.13 -7.96 -7.49
N LEU A 4 13.51 -7.70 -8.64
CA LEU A 4 13.76 -8.41 -9.89
C LEU A 4 14.49 -7.48 -10.87
N GLU A 5 15.48 -8.00 -11.58
CA GLU A 5 16.08 -7.29 -12.70
C GLU A 5 15.20 -7.41 -13.93
N VAL A 6 14.75 -6.27 -14.45
CA VAL A 6 13.89 -6.17 -15.63
C VAL A 6 14.49 -5.24 -16.66
N ASP A 7 14.10 -5.42 -17.91
CA ASP A 7 14.53 -4.55 -19.00
C ASP A 7 13.58 -3.34 -19.13
N SER A 8 14.16 -2.17 -19.35
CA SER A 8 13.45 -0.94 -19.69
C SER A 8 13.80 -0.51 -21.10
N LEU A 9 12.79 -0.14 -21.87
CA LEU A 9 12.92 0.27 -23.26
C LEU A 9 13.19 1.77 -23.37
N ALA A 10 14.35 2.09 -23.92
CA ALA A 10 14.72 3.42 -24.34
C ALA A 10 14.96 3.46 -25.85
N VAL A 11 14.88 4.65 -26.42
CA VAL A 11 15.23 4.91 -27.81
C VAL A 11 16.20 6.07 -27.86
N ASN A 12 17.16 6.00 -28.78
CA ASN A 12 17.99 7.11 -29.22
C ASN A 12 17.42 7.67 -30.54
N PRO A 13 16.61 8.75 -30.50
CA PRO A 13 15.96 9.31 -31.69
C PRO A 13 16.89 9.68 -32.84
N GLN A 14 18.16 10.02 -32.56
CA GLN A 14 19.13 10.41 -33.58
C GLN A 14 19.62 9.22 -34.43
N LYS A 15 19.52 7.99 -33.91
CA LYS A 15 19.87 6.76 -34.62
C LYS A 15 18.67 6.15 -35.38
N VAL A 16 17.49 6.75 -35.27
CA VAL A 16 16.25 6.23 -35.87
C VAL A 16 16.06 6.89 -37.23
N VAL A 17 16.17 6.10 -38.30
CA VAL A 17 15.98 6.56 -39.69
C VAL A 17 14.51 6.87 -39.97
N ASP A 18 13.60 5.92 -39.66
CA ASP A 18 12.16 6.10 -39.82
C ASP A 18 11.44 5.98 -38.48
N LYS A 19 11.10 7.15 -37.91
CA LYS A 19 10.38 7.26 -36.64
C LYS A 19 8.96 6.68 -36.72
N LYS A 20 8.30 6.74 -37.88
CA LYS A 20 6.92 6.26 -38.06
C LYS A 20 6.89 4.74 -38.14
N TYR A 21 7.82 4.14 -38.86
CA TYR A 21 8.02 2.68 -38.90
C TYR A 21 8.36 2.13 -37.52
N LEU A 22 9.33 2.74 -36.83
CA LEU A 22 9.70 2.32 -35.48
C LEU A 22 8.50 2.38 -34.53
N ALA A 23 7.79 3.51 -34.51
CA ALA A 23 6.64 3.70 -33.65
C ALA A 23 5.52 2.68 -33.93
N ASN A 24 5.30 2.30 -35.20
CA ASN A 24 4.32 1.27 -35.54
C ASN A 24 4.71 -0.10 -34.94
N ARG A 25 5.98 -0.51 -35.13
CA ARG A 25 6.49 -1.77 -34.62
C ARG A 25 6.44 -1.83 -33.09
N LEU A 26 6.82 -0.75 -32.41
CA LEU A 26 6.73 -0.66 -30.96
C LEU A 26 5.27 -0.66 -30.46
N ALA A 27 4.39 0.15 -31.06
CA ALA A 27 2.99 0.26 -30.65
C ALA A 27 2.25 -1.08 -30.76
N SER A 28 2.54 -1.89 -31.80
CA SER A 28 1.93 -3.22 -31.95
C SER A 28 2.20 -4.18 -30.79
N LYS A 29 3.32 -4.01 -30.06
CA LYS A 29 3.70 -4.83 -28.91
C LYS A 29 3.40 -4.16 -27.57
N LEU A 30 3.22 -2.83 -27.56
CA LEU A 30 3.01 -2.03 -26.35
C LEU A 30 1.57 -1.51 -26.19
N SER A 31 0.65 -1.92 -27.07
CA SER A 31 -0.74 -1.50 -27.06
C SER A 31 -1.45 -1.76 -25.73
N HIS A 32 -1.15 -2.89 -25.07
CA HIS A 32 -1.68 -3.23 -23.74
C HIS A 32 -1.28 -2.24 -22.64
N PHE A 33 -0.20 -1.47 -22.84
CA PHE A 33 0.22 -0.40 -21.94
C PHE A 33 -0.36 0.96 -22.31
N GLN A 34 -1.37 1.01 -23.19
CA GLN A 34 -1.98 2.24 -23.69
C GLN A 34 -0.95 3.16 -24.36
N LEU A 35 0.05 2.57 -25.04
CA LEU A 35 1.05 3.29 -25.81
C LEU A 35 0.78 3.13 -27.31
N SER A 36 0.16 4.15 -27.89
CA SER A 36 -0.20 4.24 -29.30
C SER A 36 0.94 4.79 -30.17
N GLN A 37 0.86 4.55 -31.49
CA GLN A 37 1.84 5.07 -32.44
C GLN A 37 1.99 6.61 -32.35
N PRO A 38 0.91 7.42 -32.29
CA PRO A 38 1.03 8.87 -32.15
C PRO A 38 1.81 9.30 -30.90
N GLU A 39 1.59 8.64 -29.76
CA GLU A 39 2.27 8.96 -28.50
C GLU A 39 3.76 8.62 -28.57
N ILE A 40 4.12 7.48 -29.16
CA ILE A 40 5.51 7.10 -29.35
C ILE A 40 6.19 8.10 -30.29
N ILE A 41 5.56 8.45 -31.42
CA ILE A 41 6.08 9.49 -32.32
C ILE A 41 6.28 10.81 -31.57
N HIS A 42 5.32 11.21 -30.75
CA HIS A 42 5.42 12.43 -29.95
C HIS A 42 6.62 12.39 -29.00
N LYS A 43 6.82 11.28 -28.27
CA LYS A 43 8.01 11.09 -27.42
C LYS A 43 9.33 11.16 -28.20
N LEU A 44 9.34 10.71 -29.46
CA LEU A 44 10.52 10.73 -30.34
C LEU A 44 10.77 12.09 -31.02
N LYS A 45 9.89 13.09 -30.84
CA LYS A 45 10.09 14.48 -31.29
C LYS A 45 10.96 15.24 -30.29
N THR A 46 12.20 14.81 -30.15
CA THR A 46 13.21 15.46 -29.33
C THR A 46 14.59 15.26 -29.95
N ASP A 47 15.49 16.20 -29.69
CA ASP A 47 16.89 16.15 -30.13
C ASP A 47 17.79 15.40 -29.13
N SER A 48 17.21 14.89 -28.03
CA SER A 48 17.91 14.08 -27.05
C SER A 48 18.47 12.79 -27.67
N LYS A 49 19.63 12.33 -27.16
CA LYS A 49 20.20 11.01 -27.47
C LYS A 49 19.53 9.87 -26.71
N PHE A 50 18.55 10.17 -25.87
CA PHE A 50 17.90 9.21 -24.98
C PHE A 50 16.47 9.60 -24.64
N VAL A 51 15.53 8.68 -24.84
CA VAL A 51 14.11 8.83 -24.51
C VAL A 51 13.57 7.53 -23.93
N TRP A 52 12.95 7.58 -22.76
CA TRP A 52 12.21 6.45 -22.21
C TRP A 52 10.90 6.23 -22.97
N ILE A 53 10.73 5.05 -23.55
CA ILE A 53 9.45 4.65 -24.14
C ILE A 53 8.57 3.99 -23.08
N LYS A 54 9.11 2.96 -22.42
CA LYS A 54 8.45 2.23 -21.35
C LYS A 54 9.50 1.61 -20.42
N ARG A 55 9.42 1.93 -19.13
CA ARG A 55 10.29 1.35 -18.10
C ARG A 55 9.69 0.06 -17.55
N GLN A 56 10.56 -0.83 -17.09
CA GLN A 56 10.27 -2.06 -16.36
C GLN A 56 9.29 -2.99 -17.08
N LEU A 57 9.63 -3.33 -18.33
CA LEU A 57 8.86 -4.22 -19.17
C LEU A 57 8.83 -5.63 -18.60
N ASP A 58 7.73 -6.32 -18.90
CA ASP A 58 7.64 -7.75 -18.63
C ASP A 58 8.69 -8.51 -19.47
N PRO A 59 9.32 -9.57 -18.91
CA PRO A 59 10.41 -10.28 -19.58
C PRO A 59 10.04 -10.77 -20.98
N GLU A 60 8.82 -11.30 -21.16
CA GLU A 60 8.33 -11.80 -22.45
C GLU A 60 8.24 -10.70 -23.52
N ILE A 61 7.71 -9.53 -23.15
CA ILE A 61 7.60 -8.38 -24.05
C ILE A 61 8.99 -7.88 -24.41
N SER A 62 9.89 -7.77 -23.42
CA SER A 62 11.26 -7.35 -23.66
C SER A 62 12.01 -8.28 -24.61
N ALA A 63 11.85 -9.60 -24.46
CA ALA A 63 12.45 -10.60 -25.33
C ALA A 63 11.92 -10.48 -26.76
N SER A 64 10.61 -10.32 -26.93
CA SER A 64 9.99 -10.14 -28.25
C SER A 64 10.45 -8.87 -28.96
N LEU A 65 10.67 -7.77 -28.22
CA LEU A 65 11.15 -6.51 -28.79
C LEU A 65 12.63 -6.57 -29.16
N LYS A 66 13.45 -7.28 -28.36
CA LYS A 66 14.87 -7.52 -28.68
C LYS A 66 15.03 -8.27 -30.00
N GLN A 67 14.17 -9.25 -30.27
CA GLN A 67 14.19 -10.02 -31.52
C GLN A 67 13.92 -9.17 -32.78
N LEU A 68 13.27 -8.01 -32.64
CA LEU A 68 12.98 -7.14 -33.79
C LEU A 68 14.23 -6.38 -34.30
N ASN A 69 15.33 -6.35 -33.54
CA ASN A 69 16.59 -5.70 -33.91
C ASN A 69 16.41 -4.29 -34.51
N LEU A 70 15.57 -3.48 -33.87
CA LEU A 70 15.19 -2.16 -34.37
C LEU A 70 16.32 -1.13 -34.15
N PRO A 71 16.76 -0.38 -35.18
CA PRO A 71 17.79 0.64 -35.03
C PRO A 71 17.40 1.73 -34.03
N GLY A 72 18.36 2.09 -33.15
CA GLY A 72 18.17 3.12 -32.13
C GLY A 72 17.36 2.67 -30.90
N VAL A 73 16.89 1.41 -30.85
CA VAL A 73 16.27 0.84 -29.65
C VAL A 73 17.34 0.30 -28.71
N GLU A 74 17.25 0.68 -27.45
CA GLU A 74 18.19 0.27 -26.39
C GLU A 74 17.41 -0.27 -25.19
N PHE A 75 17.96 -1.31 -24.54
CA PHE A 75 17.41 -1.86 -23.30
C PHE A 75 18.36 -1.58 -22.15
N ARG A 76 17.82 -1.07 -21.05
CA ARG A 76 18.57 -0.84 -19.81
C ARG A 76 18.02 -1.74 -18.71
N LYS A 77 18.92 -2.36 -17.95
CA LYS A 77 18.54 -3.14 -16.77
C LYS A 77 18.16 -2.20 -15.64
N GLU A 78 16.98 -2.43 -15.06
CA GLU A 78 16.48 -1.72 -13.89
C GLU A 78 15.99 -2.73 -12.85
N LYS A 79 16.06 -2.37 -11.56
CA LYS A 79 15.45 -3.16 -10.49
C LYS A 79 13.97 -2.77 -10.37
N LYS A 80 13.08 -3.76 -10.46
CA LYS A 80 11.65 -3.62 -10.19
C LYS A 80 11.30 -4.34 -8.90
N ARG A 81 10.56 -3.68 -8.02
CA ARG A 81 10.03 -4.33 -6.82
C ARG A 81 8.81 -5.18 -7.18
N TYR A 82 8.82 -6.41 -6.72
CA TYR A 82 7.75 -7.37 -6.91
C TYR A 82 7.18 -7.85 -5.57
N TYR A 83 5.85 -7.89 -5.48
CA TYR A 83 5.09 -8.34 -4.32
C TYR A 83 4.41 -9.68 -4.66
N PRO A 84 5.00 -10.83 -4.26
CA PRO A 84 4.49 -12.16 -4.65
C PRO A 84 3.08 -12.46 -4.18
N GLN A 85 2.69 -11.91 -3.03
CA GLN A 85 1.35 -12.07 -2.45
C GLN A 85 0.34 -11.06 -3.00
N GLY A 86 0.66 -10.37 -4.10
CA GLY A 86 -0.21 -9.37 -4.71
C GLY A 86 -0.45 -8.19 -3.79
N ASN A 87 -1.71 -7.97 -3.42
CA ASN A 87 -2.14 -6.84 -2.58
C ASN A 87 -2.25 -7.17 -1.09
N LEU A 88 -1.87 -8.39 -0.70
CA LEU A 88 -1.89 -8.80 0.70
C LEU A 88 -0.93 -7.90 1.51
N ALA A 89 -1.45 -7.37 2.61
CA ALA A 89 -0.77 -6.45 3.52
C ALA A 89 -0.25 -5.17 2.83
N SER A 90 -0.93 -4.67 1.80
CA SER A 90 -0.45 -3.54 0.98
C SER A 90 -0.06 -2.29 1.79
N HIS A 91 -0.87 -1.87 2.76
CA HIS A 91 -0.58 -0.70 3.61
C HIS A 91 0.55 -0.94 4.61
N LEU A 92 0.77 -2.19 5.00
CA LEU A 92 1.89 -2.55 5.88
C LEU A 92 3.18 -2.58 5.07
N MET A 93 3.18 -3.35 3.97
CA MET A 93 4.32 -3.49 3.08
C MET A 93 4.70 -2.15 2.45
N GLY A 94 3.70 -1.34 2.07
CA GLY A 94 3.88 -0.05 1.44
C GLY A 94 4.03 -0.12 -0.08
N ALA A 95 4.58 0.92 -0.68
CA ALA A 95 4.87 0.97 -2.10
C ALA A 95 6.25 1.57 -2.36
N VAL A 96 6.75 1.38 -3.58
CA VAL A 96 7.95 2.04 -4.09
C VAL A 96 7.62 2.87 -5.31
N SER A 97 8.41 3.91 -5.58
CA SER A 97 8.38 4.61 -6.85
C SER A 97 8.93 3.73 -7.97
N ILE A 98 8.77 4.20 -9.22
CA ILE A 98 9.39 3.55 -10.38
C ILE A 98 10.92 3.51 -10.32
N ASP A 99 11.53 4.42 -9.54
CA ASP A 99 12.96 4.47 -9.29
C ASP A 99 13.40 3.61 -8.11
N GLY A 100 12.46 2.93 -7.45
CA GLY A 100 12.73 2.01 -6.34
C GLY A 100 12.78 2.66 -4.96
N TYR A 101 12.45 3.95 -4.82
CA TYR A 101 12.39 4.61 -3.52
C TYR A 101 11.14 4.21 -2.75
N GLY A 102 11.31 3.81 -1.48
CA GLY A 102 10.19 3.51 -0.60
C GLY A 102 9.32 4.74 -0.33
N LEU A 103 8.02 4.62 -0.57
CA LEU A 103 7.05 5.71 -0.44
C LEU A 103 6.22 5.61 0.83
N SER A 104 5.94 4.40 1.31
CA SER A 104 5.16 4.16 2.52
C SER A 104 5.50 2.81 3.15
N GLY A 105 4.88 2.51 4.30
CA GLY A 105 4.98 1.21 4.97
C GLY A 105 6.41 0.75 5.26
N VAL A 106 6.63 -0.55 5.20
CA VAL A 106 7.93 -1.20 5.38
C VAL A 106 8.93 -0.75 4.32
N GLU A 107 8.52 -0.50 3.08
CA GLU A 107 9.42 -0.02 2.02
C GLU A 107 10.07 1.34 2.36
N LEU A 108 9.31 2.29 2.92
CA LEU A 108 9.87 3.56 3.38
C LEU A 108 10.85 3.39 4.54
N ILE A 109 10.54 2.49 5.48
CA ILE A 109 11.43 2.18 6.61
C ILE A 109 12.70 1.51 6.10
N TYR A 110 12.58 0.54 5.20
CA TYR A 110 13.69 -0.16 4.55
C TYR A 110 14.64 0.82 3.87
N ASP A 111 14.12 1.77 3.09
CA ASP A 111 14.95 2.77 2.39
C ASP A 111 15.74 3.64 3.39
N LYS A 112 15.10 4.06 4.49
CA LYS A 112 15.77 4.79 5.58
C LYS A 112 16.87 3.96 6.25
N LEU A 113 16.60 2.68 6.54
CA LEU A 113 17.57 1.77 7.13
C LEU A 113 18.79 1.57 6.22
N CYS A 114 18.56 1.33 4.92
CA CYS A 114 19.64 1.16 3.95
C CYS A 114 20.52 2.41 3.86
N LYS A 115 19.93 3.61 3.84
CA LYS A 115 20.66 4.88 3.86
C LYS A 115 21.55 5.00 5.10
N ASN A 116 21.01 4.67 6.28
CA ASN A 116 21.77 4.69 7.54
C ASN A 116 22.91 3.66 7.56
N LEU A 117 22.75 2.53 6.88
CA LEU A 117 23.74 1.46 6.78
C LEU A 117 24.70 1.64 5.58
N LYS A 118 24.90 2.87 5.10
CA LYS A 118 25.79 3.20 3.97
C LYS A 118 25.43 2.42 2.68
N ASN A 119 24.13 2.31 2.39
CA ASN A 119 23.56 1.64 1.23
C ASN A 119 23.83 0.13 1.16
N LYS A 120 23.96 -0.53 2.33
CA LYS A 120 24.01 -2.00 2.41
C LYS A 120 22.60 -2.59 2.25
N GLU A 121 22.46 -3.59 1.37
CA GLU A 121 21.24 -4.38 1.25
C GLU A 121 21.08 -5.28 2.50
N ILE A 122 19.85 -5.34 3.02
CA ILE A 122 19.50 -6.12 4.21
C ILE A 122 18.19 -6.88 3.97
N ASP A 123 18.00 -7.97 4.71
CA ASP A 123 16.72 -8.65 4.75
C ASP A 123 15.91 -8.18 5.97
N ILE A 124 14.60 -7.96 5.75
CA ILE A 124 13.65 -7.64 6.82
C ILE A 124 12.66 -8.81 6.94
N VAL A 125 12.64 -9.43 8.12
CA VAL A 125 11.65 -10.44 8.48
C VAL A 125 10.58 -9.77 9.34
N LEU A 126 9.32 -9.89 8.93
CA LEU A 126 8.17 -9.34 9.66
C LEU A 126 7.57 -10.41 10.58
N CYS A 127 6.90 -9.96 11.64
CA CYS A 127 6.12 -10.81 12.55
C CYS A 127 4.73 -11.19 12.01
N ILE A 128 4.42 -10.81 10.76
CA ILE A 128 3.13 -11.07 10.14
C ILE A 128 2.97 -12.55 9.83
N ASP A 129 1.88 -13.12 10.33
CA ASP A 129 1.40 -14.42 9.90
C ASP A 129 0.58 -14.24 8.63
N THR A 130 1.08 -14.79 7.51
CA THR A 130 0.43 -14.67 6.20
C THR A 130 -0.97 -15.28 6.16
N THR A 131 -1.23 -16.32 6.96
CA THR A 131 -2.53 -16.98 7.05
C THR A 131 -3.52 -16.09 7.77
N LEU A 132 -3.13 -15.55 8.94
CA LEU A 132 -3.98 -14.62 9.69
C LEU A 132 -4.22 -13.32 8.91
N GLN A 133 -3.22 -12.79 8.21
CA GLN A 133 -3.36 -11.63 7.34
C GLN A 133 -4.39 -11.89 6.22
N TYR A 134 -4.32 -13.04 5.57
CA TYR A 134 -5.27 -13.42 4.52
C TYR A 134 -6.71 -13.53 5.07
N ILE A 135 -6.89 -14.20 6.21
CA ILE A 135 -8.19 -14.32 6.86
C ILE A 135 -8.73 -12.94 7.24
N ALA A 136 -7.91 -12.09 7.86
CA ALA A 136 -8.29 -10.74 8.26
C ALA A 136 -8.76 -9.90 7.06
N GLU A 137 -8.00 -9.89 5.96
CA GLU A 137 -8.38 -9.15 4.76
C GLU A 137 -9.63 -9.69 4.07
N LYS A 138 -9.77 -11.02 4.02
CA LYS A 138 -10.95 -11.67 3.43
C LYS A 138 -12.21 -11.28 4.20
N GLU A 139 -12.22 -11.43 5.51
CA GLU A 139 -13.38 -11.11 6.33
C GLU A 139 -13.65 -9.61 6.41
N LEU A 140 -12.60 -8.79 6.45
CA LEU A 140 -12.74 -7.33 6.36
C LEU A 140 -13.39 -6.93 5.02
N ARG A 141 -13.02 -7.57 3.91
CA ARG A 141 -13.63 -7.32 2.60
C ARG A 141 -15.10 -7.76 2.54
N ASN A 142 -15.43 -8.90 3.16
CA ASN A 142 -16.82 -9.35 3.29
C ASN A 142 -17.67 -8.31 4.05
N ALA A 143 -17.16 -7.84 5.20
CA ALA A 143 -17.82 -6.80 6.00
C ALA A 143 -17.92 -5.47 5.24
N PHE A 144 -16.85 -5.05 4.55
CA PHE A 144 -16.82 -3.82 3.78
C PHE A 144 -17.85 -3.83 2.65
N ASN A 145 -17.98 -4.95 1.93
CA ASN A 145 -18.97 -5.09 0.86
C ASN A 145 -20.42 -5.10 1.40
N ARG A 146 -20.63 -5.74 2.56
CA ARG A 146 -21.94 -5.85 3.20
C ARG A 146 -22.43 -4.51 3.76
N TYR A 147 -21.59 -3.83 4.52
CA TYR A 147 -21.96 -2.63 5.28
C TYR A 147 -21.61 -1.33 4.56
N ARG A 148 -20.81 -1.38 3.49
CA ARG A 148 -20.34 -0.23 2.70
C ARG A 148 -19.82 0.94 3.56
N PRO A 149 -18.93 0.69 4.54
CA PRO A 149 -18.34 1.77 5.31
C PRO A 149 -17.40 2.60 4.43
N LYS A 150 -17.03 3.80 4.88
CA LYS A 150 -16.04 4.63 4.17
C LYS A 150 -14.63 4.03 4.24
N LYS A 151 -14.27 3.48 5.40
CA LYS A 151 -13.00 2.81 5.71
C LYS A 151 -13.26 1.72 6.75
N ALA A 152 -12.40 0.70 6.78
CA ALA A 152 -12.42 -0.30 7.83
C ALA A 152 -11.01 -0.88 8.01
N SER A 153 -10.67 -1.25 9.24
CA SER A 153 -9.36 -1.80 9.58
C SER A 153 -9.48 -2.93 10.60
N VAL A 154 -8.55 -3.88 10.55
CA VAL A 154 -8.41 -4.99 11.50
C VAL A 154 -6.93 -5.11 11.88
N VAL A 155 -6.67 -5.23 13.18
CA VAL A 155 -5.34 -5.51 13.74
C VAL A 155 -5.46 -6.78 14.58
N ILE A 156 -4.57 -7.75 14.35
CA ILE A 156 -4.42 -8.94 15.18
C ILE A 156 -3.07 -8.86 15.86
N GLN A 157 -3.06 -8.91 17.18
CA GLN A 157 -1.86 -8.81 18.00
C GLN A 157 -1.74 -10.03 18.92
N ASN A 158 -0.51 -10.52 19.10
CA ASN A 158 -0.20 -11.44 20.19
C ASN A 158 -0.10 -10.63 21.51
N PRO A 159 -0.99 -10.84 22.50
CA PRO A 159 -1.03 -10.04 23.72
C PRO A 159 0.18 -10.29 24.63
N TYR A 160 0.89 -11.41 24.48
CA TYR A 160 2.03 -11.75 25.32
C TYR A 160 3.33 -11.16 24.79
N THR A 161 3.50 -11.08 23.46
CA THR A 161 4.73 -10.60 22.82
C THR A 161 4.60 -9.17 22.27
N GLY A 162 3.37 -8.70 22.07
CA GLY A 162 3.07 -7.43 21.41
C GLY A 162 3.19 -7.48 19.88
N GLU A 163 3.57 -8.62 19.30
CA GLU A 163 3.73 -8.78 17.86
C GLU A 163 2.42 -8.54 17.11
N ILE A 164 2.49 -7.77 16.03
CA ILE A 164 1.36 -7.58 15.11
C ILE A 164 1.37 -8.72 14.10
N LEU A 165 0.45 -9.65 14.26
CA LEU A 165 0.33 -10.84 13.42
C LEU A 165 -0.41 -10.55 12.12
N ALA A 166 -1.32 -9.58 12.13
CA ALA A 166 -2.00 -9.08 10.92
C ALA A 166 -2.40 -7.61 11.06
N LEU A 167 -2.36 -6.88 9.94
CA LEU A 167 -2.83 -5.51 9.81
C LEU A 167 -3.48 -5.34 8.44
N ALA A 168 -4.81 -5.28 8.41
CA ALA A 168 -5.63 -5.20 7.21
C ALA A 168 -6.42 -3.89 7.19
N CYS A 169 -6.45 -3.20 6.05
CA CYS A 169 -7.17 -1.93 5.88
C CYS A 169 -7.90 -1.89 4.53
N LEU A 170 -9.08 -1.29 4.50
CA LEU A 170 -9.84 -0.99 3.28
C LEU A 170 -10.34 0.48 3.28
N PRO A 171 -10.40 1.15 2.11
CA PRO A 171 -9.99 0.66 0.79
C PRO A 171 -8.47 0.44 0.71
N SER A 172 -8.04 -0.44 -0.19
CA SER A 172 -6.64 -0.85 -0.38
C SER A 172 -6.18 -0.56 -1.80
N PHE A 173 -4.87 -0.50 -2.01
CA PHE A 173 -4.26 -0.20 -3.31
C PHE A 173 -3.46 -1.38 -3.88
N VAL A 174 -3.16 -1.30 -5.17
CA VAL A 174 -2.43 -2.33 -5.90
C VAL A 174 -0.94 -1.99 -5.95
N GLN A 175 -0.09 -2.77 -5.28
CA GLN A 175 1.34 -2.44 -5.12
C GLN A 175 2.14 -2.58 -6.42
N ASN A 176 1.76 -3.52 -7.30
CA ASN A 176 2.43 -3.76 -8.58
C ASN A 176 2.03 -2.77 -9.70
N ASN A 177 1.20 -1.77 -9.37
CA ASN A 177 0.81 -0.72 -10.30
C ASN A 177 1.19 0.64 -9.69
N TYR A 178 2.09 1.38 -10.33
CA TYR A 178 2.55 2.71 -9.88
C TYR A 178 1.47 3.81 -9.90
N ASN A 179 0.20 3.44 -10.04
CA ASN A 179 -0.94 4.34 -10.15
C ASN A 179 -1.68 4.42 -8.81
N PHE A 180 -1.03 5.02 -7.82
CA PHE A 180 -1.61 5.31 -6.51
C PHE A 180 -1.39 6.78 -6.17
N THR A 181 -2.29 7.35 -5.39
CA THR A 181 -2.17 8.70 -4.84
C THR A 181 -1.51 8.66 -3.47
N GLU A 182 -1.03 9.80 -2.98
CA GLU A 182 -0.50 9.90 -1.61
C GLU A 182 -1.51 9.43 -0.56
N LYS A 183 -2.80 9.69 -0.78
CA LYS A 183 -3.88 9.28 0.13
C LYS A 183 -4.06 7.75 0.19
N ASP A 184 -3.85 7.06 -0.93
CA ASP A 184 -3.96 5.60 -0.99
C ASP A 184 -2.85 4.91 -0.18
N LEU A 185 -1.69 5.56 -0.07
CA LEU A 185 -0.52 5.02 0.63
C LEU A 185 -0.56 5.21 2.14
N VAL A 186 -1.49 6.03 2.66
CA VAL A 186 -1.61 6.28 4.09
C VAL A 186 -2.18 5.04 4.76
N ASN A 187 -1.48 4.52 5.78
CA ASN A 187 -2.01 3.45 6.61
C ASN A 187 -2.96 4.03 7.67
N PRO A 188 -4.28 3.80 7.58
CA PRO A 188 -5.25 4.40 8.49
C PRO A 188 -5.08 3.91 9.94
N VAL A 189 -4.58 2.69 10.17
CA VAL A 189 -4.38 2.15 11.52
C VAL A 189 -3.34 2.95 12.30
N VAL A 190 -2.32 3.48 11.62
CA VAL A 190 -1.21 4.20 12.26
C VAL A 190 -1.40 5.71 12.20
N ASN A 191 -2.13 6.21 11.19
CA ASN A 191 -2.21 7.65 10.91
C ASN A 191 -3.55 8.29 11.27
N GLU A 192 -4.60 7.50 11.55
CA GLU A 192 -5.91 8.05 11.89
C GLU A 192 -6.21 7.85 13.37
N VAL A 193 -6.71 8.92 13.98
CA VAL A 193 -7.18 8.95 15.36
C VAL A 193 -8.70 9.03 15.33
N PHE A 194 -9.34 8.27 16.20
CA PHE A 194 -10.78 8.33 16.43
C PHE A 194 -11.07 8.15 17.90
N GLU A 195 -12.22 8.64 18.35
CA GLU A 195 -12.69 8.46 19.71
C GLU A 195 -13.09 6.98 19.92
N PRO A 196 -12.48 6.25 20.89
CA PRO A 196 -12.71 4.81 21.06
C PRO A 196 -14.12 4.48 21.60
N GLY A 197 -14.84 5.48 22.13
CA GLY A 197 -16.17 5.31 22.71
C GLY A 197 -16.21 4.24 23.80
N SER A 198 -17.27 3.43 23.82
CA SER A 198 -17.50 2.40 24.84
C SER A 198 -16.39 1.34 24.94
N THR A 199 -15.54 1.17 23.93
CA THR A 199 -14.40 0.23 24.01
C THR A 199 -13.38 0.64 25.09
N PHE A 200 -13.31 1.93 25.42
CA PHE A 200 -12.40 2.45 26.43
C PHE A 200 -12.87 2.20 27.87
N LYS A 201 -14.14 1.80 28.07
CA LYS A 201 -14.71 1.54 29.42
C LYS A 201 -13.91 0.48 30.19
N ILE A 202 -13.22 -0.42 29.50
CA ILE A 202 -12.34 -1.42 30.14
C ILE A 202 -11.27 -0.74 31.00
N ILE A 203 -10.70 0.38 30.55
CA ILE A 203 -9.64 1.10 31.29
C ILE A 203 -10.21 1.77 32.53
N THR A 204 -11.35 2.47 32.41
CA THR A 204 -11.98 3.13 33.55
C THR A 204 -12.49 2.11 34.58
N THR A 205 -13.07 0.99 34.13
CA THR A 205 -13.45 -0.12 35.02
C THR A 205 -12.23 -0.73 35.70
N ALA A 206 -11.13 -0.98 34.98
CA ALA A 206 -9.90 -1.50 35.58
C ALA A 206 -9.33 -0.56 36.64
N ALA A 207 -9.32 0.75 36.39
CA ALA A 207 -8.90 1.76 37.35
C ALA A 207 -9.78 1.75 38.61
N ALA A 208 -11.11 1.72 38.45
CA ALA A 208 -12.04 1.67 39.59
C ALA A 208 -11.85 0.42 40.48
N LEU A 209 -11.57 -0.73 39.85
CA LEU A 209 -11.26 -1.98 40.56
C LEU A 209 -9.88 -1.93 41.24
N ALA A 210 -8.86 -1.37 40.58
CA ALA A 210 -7.51 -1.25 41.10
C ALA A 210 -7.44 -0.32 42.33
N GLU A 211 -8.16 0.81 42.27
CA GLU A 211 -8.33 1.75 43.38
C GLU A 211 -9.30 1.24 44.46
N LYS A 212 -9.91 0.06 44.25
CA LYS A 212 -10.87 -0.59 45.16
C LYS A 212 -12.07 0.30 45.50
N ILE A 213 -12.42 1.24 44.63
CA ILE A 213 -13.60 2.12 44.77
C ILE A 213 -14.89 1.29 44.59
N TYR A 214 -14.82 0.28 43.72
CA TYR A 214 -15.91 -0.66 43.46
C TYR A 214 -15.40 -2.10 43.41
N ARG A 215 -16.31 -3.05 43.62
CA ARG A 215 -16.12 -4.50 43.43
C ARG A 215 -17.04 -4.99 42.30
N PRO A 216 -16.71 -6.12 41.65
CA PRO A 216 -17.51 -6.63 40.53
C PRO A 216 -18.99 -6.92 40.83
N LYS A 217 -19.37 -7.05 42.11
CA LYS A 217 -20.75 -7.31 42.56
C LYS A 217 -21.47 -6.07 43.08
N ASP A 218 -20.80 -4.93 43.16
CA ASP A 218 -21.45 -3.70 43.60
C ASP A 218 -22.42 -3.23 42.51
N ALA A 219 -23.60 -2.80 42.93
CA ALA A 219 -24.58 -2.20 42.03
C ALA A 219 -24.31 -0.70 41.89
N ILE A 220 -24.44 -0.18 40.68
CA ILE A 220 -24.37 1.24 40.38
C ILE A 220 -25.76 1.67 39.91
N PHE A 221 -26.32 2.69 40.55
CA PHE A 221 -27.53 3.33 40.07
C PHE A 221 -27.14 4.23 38.88
N CYS A 222 -27.58 3.90 37.67
CA CYS A 222 -27.27 4.66 36.45
C CYS A 222 -28.34 5.73 36.10
N GLU A 223 -29.02 6.27 37.13
CA GLU A 223 -29.93 7.41 36.98
C GLU A 223 -30.98 7.25 35.87
N ASN A 224 -31.54 6.04 35.72
CA ASN A 224 -32.51 5.68 34.68
C ASN A 224 -32.02 6.02 33.25
N GLY A 225 -30.72 5.93 32.99
CA GLY A 225 -30.09 6.14 31.68
C GLY A 225 -29.78 7.60 31.33
N CYS A 226 -29.96 8.54 32.26
CA CYS A 226 -29.65 9.96 32.04
C CYS A 226 -29.10 10.62 33.31
N TYR A 227 -27.81 10.96 33.29
CA TYR A 227 -27.13 11.66 34.37
C TYR A 227 -26.92 13.14 34.04
N ASP A 228 -27.41 14.03 34.90
CA ASP A 228 -27.22 15.48 34.79
C ASP A 228 -25.88 15.88 35.43
N PHE A 229 -24.86 16.14 34.61
CA PHE A 229 -23.50 16.43 35.10
C PHE A 229 -23.36 17.89 35.54
N THR A 230 -23.76 18.83 34.70
CA THR A 230 -23.79 20.29 34.98
C THR A 230 -24.94 20.94 34.20
N GLU A 231 -25.24 22.21 34.49
CA GLU A 231 -26.24 22.98 33.75
C GLU A 231 -25.93 22.94 32.24
N GLY A 232 -26.81 22.32 31.45
CA GLY A 232 -26.68 22.15 30.00
C GLY A 232 -25.94 20.89 29.52
N LEU A 233 -25.33 20.08 30.39
CA LEU A 233 -24.60 18.85 29.99
C LEU A 233 -25.22 17.60 30.63
N LYS A 234 -25.73 16.71 29.77
CA LYS A 234 -26.32 15.41 30.16
C LYS A 234 -25.52 14.26 29.58
N ILE A 235 -25.23 13.25 30.39
CA ILE A 235 -24.67 11.97 29.95
C ILE A 235 -25.84 11.00 29.77
N ARG A 236 -25.88 10.31 28.62
CA ARG A 236 -27.00 9.43 28.25
C ARG A 236 -26.51 8.07 27.82
N ASP A 237 -27.25 7.04 28.21
CA ASP A 237 -27.05 5.72 27.65
C ASP A 237 -27.54 5.64 26.20
N HIS A 238 -26.90 4.74 25.43
CA HIS A 238 -27.21 4.54 24.02
C HIS A 238 -28.55 3.81 23.81
N GLU A 239 -28.93 2.94 24.75
CA GLU A 239 -30.23 2.28 24.80
C GLU A 239 -31.15 2.98 25.79
N LYS A 240 -32.45 2.94 25.51
CA LYS A 240 -33.48 3.48 26.42
C LYS A 240 -33.76 2.47 27.52
N TYR A 241 -33.97 2.98 28.73
CA TYR A 241 -34.43 2.24 29.90
C TYR A 241 -35.90 1.79 29.74
#